data_AF-A0A835QQH2-F1
#
_entry.id   AF-A0A835QQH2-F1
#
_cell.length_a   1.000
_cell.length_b   1.000
_cell.length_c   1.000
_cell.angle_alpha   90.00
_cell.angle_beta   90.00
_cell.angle_gamma   90.00
#
_symmetry.space_group_name_H-M   'P 1'
#
loop_
_entity.id
_entity.type
_entity.pdbx_description
1 polymer ?
#
loop_
_entity_poly.entity_id
_entity_poly.type
_entity_poly.pdbx_seq_one_letter_code
_entity_poly.pdbx_strand_id
1 'polypeptide(L)'
;MNSMNPLAAIDEGDGLLKAMKCRGSAMTIEEKMRDAYLRVSGILRRLFRLCPTAEDAVRVPVENLAMIIQSLGLQNNRARAIKEMSAQYLQDGWTHVTQLHGVGKYAADAYAIFCAGKPEDVVPEDYMLVKYWEFVVNWRSKQRRLAVEQSPTKVCS
;
A
#
# COMPACT_ATOMS: atom_id res chain seq x y z
N MET A 1 -24.42 -27.11 -12.06
CA MET A 1 -24.13 -26.32 -10.84
C MET A 1 -23.68 -24.94 -11.29
N ASN A 2 -24.54 -23.93 -11.17
CA ASN A 2 -24.21 -22.57 -11.59
C ASN A 2 -23.11 -22.02 -10.69
N SER A 3 -21.93 -21.80 -11.28
CA SER A 3 -20.85 -21.01 -10.70
C SER A 3 -21.39 -19.60 -10.44
N MET A 4 -21.78 -19.31 -9.20
CA MET A 4 -22.05 -17.94 -8.78
C MET A 4 -20.82 -17.10 -9.07
N ASN A 5 -20.98 -16.08 -9.91
CA ASN A 5 -19.94 -15.12 -10.21
C ASN A 5 -19.66 -14.31 -8.93
N PRO A 6 -18.48 -14.44 -8.28
CA PRO A 6 -18.16 -13.71 -7.06
C PRO A 6 -18.10 -12.19 -7.29
N LEU A 7 -18.01 -11.76 -8.56
CA LEU A 7 -17.89 -10.35 -8.95
C LEU A 7 -19.20 -9.56 -8.85
N ALA A 8 -20.36 -10.24 -8.84
CA ALA A 8 -21.66 -9.58 -8.72
C ALA A 8 -21.88 -8.96 -7.33
N ALA A 9 -21.23 -9.49 -6.29
CA ALA A 9 -21.38 -9.01 -4.91
C ALA A 9 -20.49 -7.79 -4.56
N ILE A 10 -19.67 -7.30 -5.49
CA ILE A 10 -18.65 -6.27 -5.22
C ILE A 10 -19.04 -4.87 -5.76
N ASP A 11 -20.24 -4.73 -6.33
CA ASP A 11 -20.66 -3.61 -7.19
C ASP A 11 -21.37 -2.45 -6.47
N GLU A 12 -21.62 -2.52 -5.15
CA GLU A 12 -22.42 -1.47 -4.48
C GLU A 12 -21.68 -0.15 -4.17
N GLY A 13 -20.43 0.01 -4.63
CA GLY A 13 -19.57 1.14 -4.23
C GLY A 13 -19.24 2.20 -5.28
N ASP A 14 -19.65 2.03 -6.55
CA ASP A 14 -19.08 2.80 -7.68
C ASP A 14 -19.90 4.05 -8.08
N GLY A 15 -20.94 4.39 -7.30
CA GLY A 15 -21.83 5.53 -7.56
C GLY A 15 -21.16 6.92 -7.45
N LEU A 16 -20.08 7.03 -6.66
CA LEU A 16 -19.41 8.32 -6.39
C LEU A 16 -18.54 8.81 -7.56
N LEU A 17 -17.90 7.91 -8.32
CA LEU A 17 -17.02 8.31 -9.43
C LEU A 17 -17.83 8.74 -10.66
N LYS A 18 -19.02 8.17 -10.87
CA LYS A 18 -19.92 8.55 -11.99
C LYS A 18 -20.50 9.96 -11.84
N ALA A 19 -20.65 10.46 -10.61
CA ALA A 19 -21.26 11.78 -10.35
C ALA A 19 -20.34 12.98 -10.66
N MET A 20 -19.02 12.79 -10.73
CA MET A 20 -18.07 13.90 -10.92
C MET A 20 -17.86 14.30 -12.39
N LYS A 21 -18.44 13.58 -13.36
CA LYS A 21 -18.13 13.75 -14.80
C LYS A 21 -18.96 14.78 -15.56
N CYS A 22 -19.79 15.57 -14.88
CA CYS A 22 -20.68 16.55 -15.51
C CYS A 22 -20.28 18.01 -15.26
N ARG A 23 -19.03 18.44 -15.54
CA ARG A 23 -18.68 19.87 -15.70
C ARG A 23 -17.56 20.04 -16.72
N GLY A 24 -17.85 20.70 -17.84
CA GLY A 24 -16.95 20.91 -18.99
C GLY A 24 -15.83 21.94 -18.77
N SER A 25 -15.19 21.97 -17.59
CA SER A 25 -14.03 22.82 -17.32
C SER A 25 -12.74 21.98 -17.25
N ALA A 26 -11.62 22.52 -17.75
CA ALA A 26 -10.34 21.85 -17.70
C ALA A 26 -9.90 21.64 -16.24
N MET A 27 -9.70 20.38 -15.86
CA MET A 27 -9.35 19.98 -14.50
C MET A 27 -7.97 20.54 -14.09
N THR A 28 -7.89 21.12 -12.89
CA THR A 28 -6.63 21.60 -12.28
C THR A 28 -5.69 20.44 -11.94
N ILE A 29 -4.41 20.73 -11.68
CA ILE A 29 -3.42 19.70 -11.28
C ILE A 29 -3.85 19.00 -9.98
N GLU A 30 -4.33 19.75 -8.99
CA GLU A 30 -4.78 19.19 -7.71
C GLU A 30 -5.99 18.28 -7.88
N GLU A 31 -6.94 18.66 -8.72
CA GLU A 31 -8.10 17.83 -9.04
C GLU A 31 -7.70 16.56 -9.80
N LYS A 32 -6.72 16.63 -10.71
CA LYS A 32 -6.16 15.45 -11.40
C LYS A 32 -5.47 14.51 -10.42
N MET A 33 -4.69 15.03 -9.49
CA MET A 33 -4.03 14.24 -8.45
C MET A 33 -5.06 13.58 -7.53
N ARG A 34 -6.09 14.33 -7.12
CA ARG A 34 -7.20 13.81 -6.31
C ARG A 34 -7.96 12.71 -7.03
N ASP A 35 -8.27 12.91 -8.31
CA ASP A 35 -8.99 11.92 -9.11
C ASP A 35 -8.15 10.65 -9.32
N ALA A 36 -6.85 10.79 -9.63
CA ALA A 36 -5.94 9.66 -9.72
C ALA A 36 -5.88 8.87 -8.41
N TYR A 37 -5.79 9.56 -7.27
CA TYR A 37 -5.84 8.93 -5.94
C TYR A 37 -7.17 8.20 -5.69
N LEU A 38 -8.31 8.84 -5.98
CA LEU A 38 -9.64 8.26 -5.80
C LEU A 38 -9.83 7.00 -6.65
N ARG A 39 -9.34 7.00 -7.89
CA ARG A 39 -9.36 5.81 -8.76
C ARG A 39 -8.58 4.65 -8.15
N VAL A 40 -7.33 4.88 -7.76
CA VAL A 40 -6.48 3.83 -7.15
C VAL A 40 -7.10 3.34 -5.84
N SER A 41 -7.58 4.26 -4.99
CA SER A 41 -8.24 3.92 -3.71
C SER A 41 -9.52 3.09 -3.91
N GLY A 42 -10.34 3.39 -4.92
CA GLY A 42 -11.52 2.60 -5.25
C GLY A 42 -11.16 1.16 -5.66
N ILE A 43 -10.14 1.02 -6.50
CA ILE A 43 -9.65 -0.28 -6.98
C ILE A 43 -9.04 -1.10 -5.84
N LEU A 44 -8.20 -0.48 -5.00
CA LEU A 44 -7.62 -1.14 -3.82
C LEU A 44 -8.71 -1.62 -2.84
N ARG A 45 -9.76 -0.81 -2.60
CA ARG A 45 -10.91 -1.24 -1.79
C ARG A 45 -11.60 -2.46 -2.38
N ARG A 46 -11.85 -2.48 -3.71
CA ARG A 46 -12.45 -3.63 -4.37
C ARG A 46 -11.56 -4.87 -4.28
N LEU A 47 -10.25 -4.70 -4.45
CA LEU A 47 -9.26 -5.76 -4.33
C LEU A 47 -9.27 -6.37 -2.92
N PHE A 48 -9.20 -5.56 -1.86
CA PHE A 48 -9.23 -6.07 -0.47
C PHE A 48 -10.59 -6.62 -0.04
N ARG A 49 -11.70 -6.24 -0.70
CA ARG A 49 -12.99 -6.93 -0.52
C ARG A 49 -12.98 -8.33 -1.14
N LEU A 50 -12.36 -8.49 -2.31
CA LEU A 50 -12.25 -9.80 -2.97
C LEU A 50 -11.23 -10.70 -2.27
N CYS A 51 -10.12 -10.13 -1.82
CA CYS A 51 -9.02 -10.84 -1.16
C CYS A 51 -8.62 -10.12 0.14
N PRO A 52 -9.37 -10.33 1.24
CA PRO A 52 -9.03 -9.77 2.54
C PRO A 52 -7.70 -10.29 3.10
N THR A 53 -7.34 -11.53 2.75
CA THR A 53 -6.12 -12.21 3.23
C THR A 53 -5.22 -12.65 2.07
N ALA A 54 -3.98 -13.01 2.41
CA ALA A 54 -3.05 -13.59 1.43
C ALA A 54 -3.54 -14.96 0.92
N GLU A 55 -4.20 -15.75 1.77
CA GLU A 55 -4.81 -17.03 1.41
C GLU A 55 -5.90 -16.86 0.35
N ASP A 56 -6.73 -15.82 0.50
CA ASP A 56 -7.77 -15.49 -0.49
C ASP A 56 -7.14 -15.07 -1.82
N ALA A 57 -6.07 -14.28 -1.78
CA ALA A 57 -5.33 -13.87 -2.98
C ALA A 57 -4.67 -15.05 -3.70
N VAL A 58 -4.27 -16.09 -2.97
CA VAL A 58 -3.76 -17.35 -3.56
C VAL A 58 -4.89 -18.17 -4.18
N ARG A 59 -6.07 -18.22 -3.57
CA ARG A 59 -7.20 -19.04 -4.05
C ARG A 59 -7.92 -18.42 -5.24
N VAL A 60 -8.02 -17.09 -5.28
CA VAL A 60 -8.79 -16.40 -6.33
C VAL A 60 -8.20 -16.65 -7.72
N PRO A 61 -9.02 -16.84 -8.77
CA PRO A 61 -8.55 -16.90 -10.15
C PRO A 61 -7.78 -15.63 -10.54
N VAL A 62 -6.68 -15.78 -11.26
CA VAL A 62 -5.81 -14.64 -11.65
C VAL A 62 -6.55 -13.67 -12.58
N GLU A 63 -7.52 -14.16 -13.34
CA GLU A 63 -8.38 -13.40 -14.24
C GLU A 63 -9.25 -12.41 -13.46
N ASN A 64 -9.75 -12.80 -12.28
CA ASN A 64 -10.57 -11.92 -11.43
C ASN A 64 -9.71 -10.76 -10.87
N LEU A 65 -8.47 -11.05 -10.47
CA LEU A 65 -7.51 -10.03 -10.06
C LEU A 65 -7.20 -9.07 -11.20
N ALA A 66 -6.86 -9.60 -12.38
CA ALA A 66 -6.55 -8.82 -13.57
C ALA A 66 -7.73 -7.92 -13.98
N MET A 67 -8.96 -8.40 -13.82
CA MET A 67 -10.16 -7.62 -14.11
C MET A 67 -10.35 -6.47 -13.12
N ILE A 68 -10.12 -6.68 -11.81
CA ILE A 68 -10.22 -5.59 -10.81
C ILE A 68 -9.20 -4.48 -11.08
N ILE A 69 -7.97 -4.85 -11.42
CA ILE A 69 -6.87 -3.89 -11.60
C ILE A 69 -6.69 -3.44 -13.05
N GLN A 70 -7.62 -3.79 -13.94
CA GLN A 70 -7.49 -3.59 -15.39
C GLN A 70 -7.17 -2.14 -15.76
N SER A 71 -7.81 -1.18 -15.10
CA SER A 71 -7.64 0.25 -15.37
C SER A 71 -6.32 0.84 -14.87
N LEU A 72 -5.53 0.10 -14.08
CA LEU A 72 -4.22 0.53 -13.58
C LEU A 72 -3.05 0.20 -14.52
N GLY A 73 -3.32 -0.56 -15.59
CA GLY A 73 -2.31 -1.05 -16.54
C GLY A 73 -1.45 -2.19 -15.99
N LEU A 74 -0.79 -2.92 -16.90
CA LEU A 74 0.05 -4.09 -16.61
C LEU A 74 -0.69 -5.18 -15.80
N GLN A 75 -2.02 -5.24 -15.94
CA GLN A 75 -2.92 -5.99 -15.09
C GLN A 75 -2.61 -7.49 -15.04
N ASN A 76 -2.24 -8.09 -16.18
CA ASN A 76 -1.93 -9.52 -16.23
C ASN A 76 -0.65 -9.85 -15.44
N ASN A 77 0.37 -8.99 -15.56
CA ASN A 77 1.62 -9.17 -14.82
C ASN A 77 1.43 -8.88 -13.33
N ARG A 78 0.70 -7.80 -12.98
CA ARG A 78 0.40 -7.46 -11.59
C ARG A 78 -0.47 -8.50 -10.90
N ALA A 79 -1.46 -9.06 -11.59
CA ALA A 79 -2.33 -10.10 -11.03
C ALA A 79 -1.53 -11.36 -10.68
N ARG A 80 -0.62 -11.80 -11.56
CA ARG A 80 0.32 -12.90 -11.26
C ARG A 80 1.23 -12.55 -10.10
N ALA A 81 1.84 -11.37 -10.12
CA ALA A 81 2.74 -10.92 -9.07
C ALA A 81 2.06 -10.87 -7.69
N ILE A 82 0.82 -10.37 -7.60
CA ILE A 82 0.04 -10.37 -6.36
C ILE A 82 -0.14 -11.79 -5.83
N LYS A 83 -0.49 -12.73 -6.71
CA LYS A 83 -0.74 -14.12 -6.34
C LYS A 83 0.54 -14.85 -5.92
N GLU A 84 1.64 -14.67 -6.65
CA GLU A 84 2.95 -15.22 -6.33
C GLU A 84 3.52 -14.65 -5.04
N MET A 85 3.47 -13.33 -4.86
CA MET A 85 3.87 -12.67 -3.61
C MET A 85 3.06 -13.19 -2.43
N SER A 86 1.74 -13.32 -2.57
CA SER A 86 0.87 -13.82 -1.50
C SER A 86 1.18 -15.27 -1.14
N ALA A 87 1.46 -16.12 -2.14
CA ALA A 87 1.89 -17.50 -1.90
C ALA A 87 3.22 -17.57 -1.15
N GLN A 88 4.20 -16.75 -1.53
CA GLN A 88 5.50 -16.68 -0.85
C GLN A 88 5.40 -16.07 0.56
N TYR A 89 4.51 -15.10 0.75
CA TYR A 89 4.29 -14.48 2.05
C TYR A 89 3.80 -15.47 3.10
N LEU A 90 2.97 -16.44 2.68
CA LEU A 90 2.44 -17.52 3.53
C LEU A 90 3.43 -18.66 3.77
N GLN A 91 4.52 -18.74 3.01
CA GLN A 91 5.54 -19.75 3.24
C GLN A 91 6.44 -19.32 4.40
N ASP A 92 6.83 -20.30 5.21
CA ASP A 92 7.90 -20.10 6.17
C ASP A 92 9.26 -19.96 5.46
N GLY A 93 10.18 -19.20 6.06
CA GLY A 93 11.59 -19.18 5.65
C GLY A 93 12.08 -17.92 4.96
N TRP A 94 11.19 -16.99 4.58
CA TRP A 94 11.65 -15.65 4.22
C TRP A 94 12.03 -14.86 5.47
N THR A 95 13.10 -14.07 5.37
CA THR A 95 13.61 -13.24 6.48
C THR A 95 13.56 -11.76 6.15
N HIS A 96 13.57 -11.42 4.87
CA HIS A 96 13.54 -10.06 4.37
C HIS A 96 12.44 -9.96 3.31
N VAL A 97 11.61 -8.90 3.38
CA VAL A 97 10.50 -8.72 2.44
C VAL A 97 10.95 -8.60 0.99
N THR A 98 12.20 -8.21 0.73
CA THR A 98 12.82 -8.17 -0.61
C THR A 98 12.95 -9.54 -1.28
N GLN A 99 12.82 -10.63 -0.50
CA GLN A 99 12.79 -11.99 -1.04
C GLN A 99 11.43 -12.32 -1.68
N LEU A 100 10.38 -11.57 -1.35
CA LEU A 100 9.05 -11.78 -1.88
C LEU A 100 8.94 -11.20 -3.30
N HIS A 101 8.26 -11.94 -4.18
CA HIS A 101 8.05 -11.54 -5.56
C HIS A 101 7.41 -10.14 -5.66
N GLY A 102 7.95 -9.29 -6.52
CA GLY A 102 7.42 -7.94 -6.75
C GLY A 102 7.75 -6.90 -5.67
N VAL A 103 8.46 -7.27 -4.60
CA VAL A 103 8.93 -6.31 -3.59
C VAL A 103 10.26 -5.70 -4.00
N GLY A 104 10.21 -4.47 -4.50
CA GLY A 104 11.40 -3.64 -4.78
C GLY A 104 11.79 -2.74 -3.61
N LYS A 105 12.82 -1.90 -3.82
CA LYS A 105 13.36 -0.97 -2.80
C LYS A 105 12.28 -0.13 -2.13
N TYR A 106 11.38 0.47 -2.92
CA TYR A 106 10.27 1.26 -2.40
C TYR A 106 9.43 0.51 -1.35
N ALA A 107 9.01 -0.71 -1.67
CA ALA A 107 8.16 -1.50 -0.80
C ALA A 107 8.92 -2.00 0.45
N ALA A 108 10.21 -2.32 0.29
CA ALA A 108 11.07 -2.71 1.41
C ALA A 108 11.29 -1.54 2.39
N ASP A 109 11.58 -0.35 1.89
CA ASP A 109 11.75 0.85 2.72
C ASP A 109 10.43 1.21 3.43
N ALA A 110 9.30 1.14 2.72
CA ALA A 110 7.99 1.36 3.30
C ALA A 110 7.70 0.33 4.42
N TYR A 111 8.02 -0.94 4.20
CA TYR A 111 7.86 -1.98 5.23
C TYR A 111 8.72 -1.69 6.46
N ALA A 112 9.98 -1.29 6.29
CA ALA A 112 10.86 -0.94 7.41
C ALA A 112 10.31 0.22 8.24
N ILE A 113 9.78 1.26 7.57
CA ILE A 113 9.22 2.45 8.21
C ILE A 113 7.90 2.14 8.93
N PHE A 114 6.94 1.52 8.23
CA PHE A 114 5.55 1.40 8.71
C PHE A 114 5.26 0.11 9.46
N CYS A 115 5.87 -1.01 9.06
CA CYS A 115 5.57 -2.33 9.61
C CYS A 115 6.61 -2.77 10.64
N ALA A 116 7.91 -2.66 10.32
CA ALA A 116 8.97 -3.03 11.25
C ALA A 116 9.24 -1.96 12.32
N GLY A 117 8.82 -0.71 12.08
CA GLY A 117 9.00 0.41 13.01
C GLY A 117 10.44 0.90 13.14
N LYS A 118 11.28 0.61 12.14
CA LYS A 118 12.72 0.93 12.08
C LYS A 118 13.06 1.90 10.92
N PRO A 119 12.50 3.12 10.91
CA PRO A 119 12.84 4.13 9.91
C PRO A 119 14.34 4.49 9.89
N GLU A 120 15.06 4.31 10.99
CA GLU A 120 16.52 4.52 11.06
C GLU A 120 17.35 3.51 10.25
N ASP A 121 16.79 2.35 9.89
CA ASP A 121 17.50 1.28 9.17
C ASP A 121 17.47 1.49 7.65
N VAL A 122 16.79 2.53 7.16
CA VAL A 122 16.57 2.77 5.72
C VAL A 122 16.77 4.22 5.33
N VAL A 123 17.12 4.43 4.06
CA VAL A 123 17.14 5.73 3.40
C VAL A 123 16.29 5.59 2.12
N PRO A 124 15.02 6.05 2.13
CA PRO A 124 14.15 5.91 0.97
C PRO A 124 14.59 6.81 -0.18
N GLU A 125 14.21 6.41 -1.40
CA GLU A 125 14.43 7.21 -2.63
C GLU A 125 13.13 7.76 -3.21
N ASP A 126 11.98 7.16 -2.86
CA ASP A 126 10.69 7.62 -3.33
C ASP A 126 10.33 8.98 -2.74
N TYR A 127 9.95 9.93 -3.58
CA TYR A 127 9.71 11.32 -3.20
C TYR A 127 8.71 11.47 -2.05
N MET A 128 7.60 10.73 -2.08
CA MET A 128 6.59 10.83 -1.04
C MET A 128 7.00 10.09 0.23
N LEU A 129 7.71 8.98 0.09
CA LEU A 129 8.25 8.23 1.23
C LEU A 129 9.36 9.02 1.95
N VAL A 130 10.23 9.70 1.21
CA VAL A 130 11.28 10.60 1.75
C VAL A 130 10.66 11.68 2.61
N LYS A 131 9.63 12.39 2.12
CA LYS A 131 8.94 13.42 2.92
C LYS A 131 8.42 12.89 4.25
N TYR A 132 7.81 11.72 4.24
CA TYR A 132 7.30 11.11 5.47
C TYR A 132 8.42 10.64 6.39
N TRP A 133 9.45 10.00 5.84
CA TRP A 133 10.61 9.52 6.57
C TRP A 133 11.36 10.66 7.27
N GLU A 134 11.62 11.76 6.58
CA GLU A 134 12.24 12.97 7.17
C GLU A 134 11.41 13.51 8.34
N PHE A 135 10.09 13.56 8.19
CA PHE A 135 9.19 13.95 9.28
C PHE A 135 9.36 13.04 10.50
N VAL A 136 9.32 11.71 10.32
CA VAL A 136 9.42 10.75 11.43
C VAL A 136 10.80 10.79 12.09
N VAL A 137 11.89 10.82 11.31
CA VAL A 137 13.27 10.86 11.83
C VAL A 137 13.51 12.14 12.63
N ASN A 138 13.03 13.28 12.12
CA ASN A 138 13.13 14.55 12.83
C ASN A 138 12.30 14.54 14.12
N TRP A 139 11.08 14.02 14.06
CA TRP A 139 10.23 13.88 15.25
C TRP A 139 10.89 12.98 16.31
N ARG A 140 11.38 11.79 15.95
CA ARG A 140 12.08 10.87 16.87
C ARG A 140 13.33 11.49 17.47
N SER A 141 14.09 12.25 16.68
CA SER A 141 15.29 12.94 17.15
C SER A 141 14.98 14.04 18.17
N LYS A 142 13.88 14.80 17.99
CA LYS A 142 13.40 15.77 18.98
C LYS A 142 12.97 15.07 20.28
N GLN A 143 12.22 13.97 20.18
CA GLN A 143 11.79 13.21 21.37
C GLN A 143 12.99 12.69 22.17
N ARG A 144 14.02 12.14 21.51
CA ARG A 144 15.25 11.69 22.18
C ARG A 144 15.98 12.83 22.90
N ARG A 145 16.08 14.02 22.29
CA ARG A 145 16.72 15.19 22.94
C ARG A 145 15.95 15.61 24.20
N LEU A 146 14.62 15.71 24.10
CA LEU A 146 13.77 16.05 25.24
C LEU A 146 13.89 15.03 26.38
N ALA A 147 14.00 13.74 26.06
CA ALA A 147 14.18 12.68 27.05
C ALA A 147 15.54 12.75 27.76
N VAL A 148 16.61 13.16 27.07
CA VAL A 148 17.94 13.34 27.68
C VAL A 148 17.96 14.56 28.60
N GLU A 149 17.35 15.67 28.18
CA GLU A 149 17.32 16.93 28.96
C GLU A 149 16.48 16.82 30.24
N GLN A 150 15.46 15.95 30.25
CA GLN A 150 14.63 15.68 31.42
C GLN A 150 15.14 14.51 32.27
N SER A 151 16.27 13.88 31.91
CA SER A 151 16.89 12.88 32.76
C SER A 151 17.58 13.57 33.94
N PRO A 152 17.25 13.23 35.21
CA PRO A 152 17.93 13.82 36.35
C PRO A 152 19.39 13.39 36.28
N THR A 153 20.28 14.37 36.10
CA THR A 153 21.72 14.17 36.27
C THR A 153 21.93 13.48 37.61
N LYS A 154 22.52 12.28 37.59
CA LYS A 154 23.07 11.68 38.81
C LYS A 154 24.09 12.69 39.36
N VAL A 155 23.67 13.45 40.35
CA VAL A 155 24.59 14.17 41.24
C VAL A 155 25.34 13.06 41.97
N CYS A 156 26.48 12.63 41.41
CA CYS A 156 27.41 11.80 42.16
C CYS A 156 27.88 12.63 43.35
N SER A 157 27.53 12.13 44.54
CA SER A 157 27.97 12.62 45.85
C SER A 157 29.40 12.18 46.12
#